data_AF-A0A3B6VPC6-F1
#
_entry.id   AF-A0A3B6VPC6-F1
#
_cell.length_a   1.000
_cell.length_b   1.000
_cell.length_c   1.000
_cell.angle_alpha   90.00
_cell.angle_beta   90.00
_cell.angle_gamma   90.00
#
_symmetry.space_group_name_H-M   'P 1'
#
loop_
_entity.id
_entity.type
_entity.pdbx_description
1 polymer ?
#
loop_
_entity_poly.entity_id
_entity_poly.type
_entity_poly.pdbx_seq_one_letter_code
_entity_poly.pdbx_strand_id
1 'polypeptide(L)' 'MKKSTKILFILFNICYFLFDYVIVTIIPNPILFGWLPLQLCILLFLPVPASIVWGLYFNAFFKTQEHVNYSKK' A
#
# COMPACT_ATOMS: atom_id res chain seq x y z
N MET A 1 -4.28 -15.16 12.48
CA MET A 1 -3.16 -14.28 12.05
C MET A 1 -2.49 -13.66 13.28
N LYS A 2 -1.16 -13.55 13.33
CA LYS A 2 -0.44 -13.03 14.51
C LYS A 2 -0.67 -11.52 14.68
N LYS A 3 -0.67 -11.04 15.94
CA LYS A 3 -0.80 -9.61 16.28
C LYS A 3 0.29 -8.76 15.61
N SER A 4 1.52 -9.27 15.56
CA SER A 4 2.65 -8.61 14.90
C SER A 4 2.39 -8.36 13.40
N THR A 5 1.84 -9.32 12.66
CA THR A 5 1.49 -9.15 11.23
C THR A 5 0.44 -8.06 11.01
N LYS A 6 -0.55 -7.93 11.90
CA LYS A 6 -1.54 -6.84 11.87
C LYS A 6 -0.87 -5.49 12.08
N ILE A 7 -0.01 -5.39 13.09
CA ILE A 7 0.71 -4.15 13.42
C ILE A 7 1.63 -3.73 12.26
N LEU A 8 2.37 -4.67 11.66
CA LEU A 8 3.24 -4.40 10.53
C LEU A 8 2.45 -3.88 9.32
N PHE A 9 1.27 -4.46 9.04
CA PHE A 9 0.39 -3.97 7.98
C PHE A 9 -0.14 -2.56 8.25
N ILE A 10 -0.50 -2.25 9.51
CA ILE A 10 -0.92 -0.89 9.89
C ILE A 10 0.22 0.10 9.69
N LEU A 11 1.42 -0.21 10.16
CA LEU A 11 2.61 0.64 9.98
C LEU A 11 2.93 0.84 8.49
N PHE A 12 2.85 -0.23 7.69
CA PHE A 12 3.01 -0.14 6.24
C PHE A 12 2.02 0.86 5.62
N ASN A 13 0.74 0.80 5.99
CA ASN A 13 -0.27 1.71 5.45
C ASN A 13 -0.05 3.15 5.91
N ILE A 14 0.31 3.39 7.17
CA ILE A 14 0.63 4.74 7.66
C ILE A 14 1.76 5.35 6.83
N CYS A 15 2.85 4.60 6.64
CA CYS A 15 3.97 5.05 5.81
C CYS A 15 3.54 5.25 4.36
N TYR A 16 2.83 4.29 3.76
CA TYR A 16 2.35 4.37 2.38
C TYR A 16 1.52 5.64 2.15
N PHE A 17 0.51 5.91 2.98
CA PHE A 17 -0.32 7.10 2.85
C PHE A 17 0.45 8.40 3.12
N LEU A 18 1.40 8.41 4.05
CA LEU A 18 2.28 9.56 4.27
C LEU A 18 3.11 9.87 3.02
N PHE A 19 3.69 8.85 2.39
CA PHE A 19 4.49 9.04 1.18
C PHE A 19 3.63 9.45 -0.02
N ASP A 20 2.52 8.75 -0.25
CA ASP A 20 1.64 8.94 -1.41
C ASP A 20 0.88 10.27 -1.36
N TYR A 21 0.28 10.63 -0.21
CA TYR A 21 -0.60 11.80 -0.09
C TYR A 21 0.04 13.05 0.47
N VAL A 22 1.20 12.95 1.14
CA VAL A 22 1.84 14.11 1.79
C VAL A 22 3.18 14.41 1.14
N ILE A 23 4.08 13.43 1.05
CA ILE A 23 5.45 13.68 0.57
C ILE A 23 5.47 13.94 -0.94
N VAL A 24 4.83 13.08 -1.73
CA VAL A 24 4.81 13.17 -3.21
C VAL A 24 4.02 14.39 -3.71
N THR A 25 3.01 14.83 -2.96
CA THR A 25 2.13 15.95 -3.32
C THR A 25 2.66 17.30 -2.83
N ILE A 26 3.33 17.36 -1.68
CA ILE A 26 3.73 18.63 -1.05
C ILE A 26 5.17 19.02 -1.39
N ILE A 27 6.11 18.09 -1.52
CA ILE A 27 7.53 18.43 -1.74
C ILE A 27 7.70 19.05 -3.14
N PRO A 28 7.97 20.35 -3.29
CA PRO A 28 8.19 20.94 -4.60
C PRO A 28 9.70 21.08 -4.77
N ASN A 29 10.37 20.19 -5.50
CA ASN A 29 11.77 20.44 -5.85
C ASN A 29 12.11 20.09 -7.31
N PRO A 30 12.40 21.08 -8.18
CA PRO A 30 12.45 20.92 -9.63
C PRO A 30 13.88 20.72 -10.17
N ILE A 31 14.71 19.89 -9.53
CA ILE A 31 16.17 19.99 -9.80
C ILE A 31 16.68 19.19 -11.01
N LEU A 32 15.93 18.26 -11.64
CA LEU A 32 16.46 17.67 -12.88
C LEU A 32 15.50 17.20 -13.99
N PHE A 33 14.18 17.00 -13.77
CA PHE A 33 13.30 16.44 -14.82
C PHE A 33 11.83 16.92 -14.86
N GLY A 34 11.52 18.08 -14.27
CA GLY A 34 10.13 18.52 -14.11
C GLY A 34 9.39 17.64 -13.10
N TRP A 35 8.88 18.24 -12.03
CA TRP A 35 8.28 17.48 -10.92
C TRP A 35 7.03 16.69 -11.34
N LEU A 36 6.29 17.18 -12.33
CA LEU A 36 5.03 16.61 -12.80
C LEU A 36 5.15 15.16 -13.35
N PRO A 37 6.02 14.86 -14.33
CA PRO A 37 6.17 13.49 -14.83
C PRO A 37 6.62 12.50 -13.75
N LEU A 38 7.55 12.90 -12.88
CA LEU A 38 8.05 12.03 -11.80
C LEU A 38 6.96 11.79 -10.74
N GLN A 39 6.24 12.84 -10.33
CA GLN A 39 5.14 12.76 -9.39
C GLN A 39 4.03 11.83 -9.92
N LEU A 40 3.67 11.96 -11.20
CA LEU A 40 2.69 11.08 -11.85
C LEU A 40 3.19 9.63 -11.94
N CYS A 41 4.47 9.41 -12.29
CA CYS A 41 5.06 8.08 -12.29
C CYS A 41 5.00 7.44 -10.89
N ILE A 42 5.37 8.18 -9.84
CA ILE A 42 5.33 7.67 -8.48
C ILE A 42 3.88 7.34 -8.09
N LEU A 43 2.93 8.26 -8.29
CA LEU A 43 1.51 7.99 -7.97
C LEU A 43 0.93 6.80 -8.76
N LEU A 44 1.42 6.53 -9.96
CA LEU A 44 0.94 5.44 -10.81
C LEU A 44 1.59 4.09 -10.46
N PHE A 45 2.86 4.10 -10.05
CA PHE A 45 3.60 2.87 -9.75
C PHE A 45 3.64 2.51 -8.27
N LEU A 46 3.49 3.44 -7.33
CA LEU A 46 3.43 3.18 -5.88
C LEU A 46 2.27 2.24 -5.48
N PRO A 47 1.08 2.29 -6.13
CA PRO A 47 0.01 1.33 -5.88
C PRO A 47 0.35 -0.12 -6.26
N VAL A 48 1.28 -0.35 -7.18
CA VAL A 48 1.65 -1.70 -7.64
C VAL A 48 2.23 -2.56 -6.49
N PRO A 49 3.33 -2.17 -5.81
CA PRO A 49 3.82 -2.92 -4.66
C PRO A 49 2.81 -2.93 -3.50
N ALA A 50 2.03 -1.86 -3.31
CA ALA A 50 0.99 -1.82 -2.28
C ALA A 50 -0.09 -2.89 -2.51
N SER A 51 -0.54 -3.08 -3.75
CA SER A 51 -1.52 -4.11 -4.11
C SER A 51 -1.00 -5.53 -3.84
N ILE A 52 0.30 -5.78 -4.03
CA ILE A 52 0.93 -7.07 -3.73
C ILE A 52 0.90 -7.31 -2.22
N VAL A 53 1.30 -6.32 -1.41
CA VAL A 53 1.30 -6.42 0.05
C VAL A 53 -0.13 -6.61 0.59
N TRP A 54 -1.09 -5.87 0.06
CA TRP A 54 -2.51 -6.01 0.41
C TRP A 54 -3.04 -7.38 0.01
N GLY A 55 -2.75 -7.86 -1.20
CA GLY A 55 -3.14 -9.20 -1.66
C GLY A 55 -2.60 -10.30 -0.74
N LEU A 56 -1.31 -10.23 -0.37
CA LEU A 56 -0.71 -11.18 0.57
C LEU A 56 -1.36 -11.12 1.95
N TYR A 57 -1.58 -9.91 2.47
CA TYR A 57 -2.21 -9.72 3.78
C TYR A 57 -3.65 -10.24 3.81
N PHE A 58 -4.47 -9.87 2.82
CA PHE A 58 -5.86 -10.29 2.76
C PHE A 58 -6.01 -11.79 2.47
N ASN A 59 -5.16 -12.37 1.62
CA ASN A 59 -5.14 -13.82 1.43
C ASN A 59 -4.85 -14.56 2.75
N ALA A 60 -3.84 -14.09 3.51
CA ALA A 60 -3.54 -14.66 4.82
C ALA A 60 -4.66 -14.39 5.85
N PHE A 61 -5.33 -13.24 5.77
CA PHE A 61 -6.46 -12.90 6.62
C PHE A 61 -7.66 -13.83 6.35
N PHE A 62 -8.08 -13.99 5.10
CA PHE A 62 -9.21 -14.84 4.73
C PHE A 62 -8.99 -16.31 5.06
N LYS A 63 -7.77 -16.81 4.92
CA LYS A 63 -7.40 -18.17 5.38
C LYS A 63 -7.61 -18.40 6.88
N THR A 64 -7.69 -17.36 7.68
CA THR A 64 -7.91 -17.46 9.14
C THR A 64 -9.37 -17.35 9.54
N GLN A 65 -10.27 -17.10 8.58
CA GLN A 65 -11.71 -16.98 8.80
C GLN A 65 -12.40 -18.32 8.48
N GLU A 66 -12.11 -19.36 9.28
CA GLU A 66 -12.63 -20.74 9.08
C GLU A 66 -14.16 -20.83 9.13
N HIS A 67 -14.81 -19.84 9.75
CA HIS A 67 -16.26 -19.72 9.93
C HIS A 67 -16.97 -19.13 8.69
N VAL A 68 -16.24 -18.67 7.68
CA VAL A 68 -16.80 -18.06 6.48
C VAL A 68 -16.32 -18.84 5.27
N ASN A 69 -17.22 -19.61 4.66
CA ASN A 69 -16.89 -20.43 3.50
C ASN A 69 -16.89 -19.59 2.22
N TYR A 70 -15.73 -19.02 1.88
CA TYR A 70 -15.54 -18.24 0.65
C TYR A 70 -15.47 -19.10 -0.64
N SER A 71 -15.57 -20.43 -0.53
CA SER A 71 -15.55 -21.36 -1.67
C SER A 71 -16.87 -21.46 -2.43
N LYS A 72 -17.95 -20.83 -1.94
CA LYS A 72 -19.24 -20.74 -2.65
C LYS A 72 -19.39 -19.37 -3.31
N LYS A 73 -18.70 -19.16 -4.42
CA LYS A 73 -19.08 -18.19 -5.45
C LYS A 73 -18.53 -18.62 -6.79
#